data_AF-A0A970SXT2-F1
#
_entry.id   AF-A0A970SXT2-F1
#
_cell.length_a   1.000
_cell.length_b   1.000
_cell.length_c   1.000
_cell.angle_alpha   90.00
_cell.angle_beta   90.00
_cell.angle_gamma   90.00
#
_symmetry.space_group_name_H-M   'P 1'
#
loop_
_entity.id
_entity.type
_entity.pdbx_description
1 polymer ?
#
loop_
_entity_poly.entity_id
_entity_poly.type
_entity_poly.pdbx_seq_one_letter_code
_entity_poly.pdbx_strand_id
1 'polypeptide(L)'
;RAGFQMGLQRGVDLFFGLSSIVARMGESFVSGSSGGINILKNSPQMNGRLFKAWLNSKQEKVPIRPKDVWSLKGLACTGTDSASLKPKIEEYWGVRPLELFGGTECGCIATETWKKDGLVFYPDVDFYEFIPKVEVDKSLDDPEYQPRTYMMNELLAGNQYELVVSNFKGGPFARYRTGDMFKCISLHNKEEGINLPHFTYIDRYPTIIDIAGFTRITEDTIDQAIRISKLDIDDWFAVKDVTEDNRTFMHLYVEIGAEGTRSGLNREIIGEHLSIYFRHIDSDYKDLKALLGLDPLTVTVMPRGTMGHFLDRFGRNIRRMNPYHYDLVEILKMAGDSVRREVS
;
A
#
# COMPACT_ATOMS: atom_id res chain seq x y z
N ARG A 1 -6.38 12.23 15.33
CA ARG A 1 -6.75 13.67 15.41
C ARG A 1 -6.15 14.39 16.63
N ALA A 2 -6.22 13.84 17.85
CA ALA A 2 -5.68 14.50 19.06
C ALA A 2 -4.17 14.82 19.02
N GLY A 3 -3.34 13.91 18.50
CA GLY A 3 -1.89 14.13 18.38
C GLY A 3 -1.52 15.35 17.54
N PHE A 4 -2.20 15.54 16.40
CA PHE A 4 -1.99 16.71 15.54
C PHE A 4 -2.41 18.01 16.23
N GLN A 5 -3.52 17.99 16.97
CA GLN A 5 -3.97 19.15 17.75
C GLN A 5 -2.96 19.51 18.85
N MET A 6 -2.41 18.52 19.55
CA MET A 6 -1.32 18.76 20.52
C MET A 6 -0.06 19.30 19.83
N GLY A 7 0.26 18.78 18.64
CA GLY A 7 1.37 19.27 17.82
C GLY A 7 1.21 20.72 17.36
N LEU A 8 -0.02 21.15 17.06
CA LEU A 8 -0.35 22.56 16.81
C LEU A 8 -0.23 23.41 18.09
N GLN A 9 -0.54 22.87 19.27
CA GLN A 9 -0.48 23.66 20.50
C GLN A 9 0.93 23.81 21.04
N ARG A 10 1.72 22.73 21.03
CA ARG A 10 3.01 22.63 21.73
C ARG A 10 4.23 22.46 20.80
N GLY A 11 4.02 22.19 19.52
CA GLY A 11 5.09 21.83 18.59
C GLY A 11 5.26 20.32 18.44
N VAL A 12 6.03 19.92 17.43
CA VAL A 12 6.38 18.54 17.12
C VAL A 12 7.87 18.50 16.81
N ASP A 13 8.60 17.60 17.48
CA ASP A 13 10.02 17.35 17.23
C ASP A 13 10.23 16.07 16.42
N LEU A 14 9.51 15.00 16.77
CA LEU A 14 9.56 13.71 16.11
C LEU A 14 8.18 13.32 15.60
N PHE A 15 8.12 12.76 14.40
CA PHE A 15 6.89 12.24 13.81
C PHE A 15 7.10 10.81 13.32
N PHE A 16 6.17 9.91 13.66
CA PHE A 16 6.12 8.55 13.14
C PHE A 16 4.71 8.21 12.65
N GLY A 17 4.60 7.57 11.50
CA GLY A 17 3.31 7.09 10.99
C GLY A 17 3.42 6.41 9.63
N LEU A 18 2.30 5.86 9.16
CA LEU A 18 2.22 5.31 7.81
C LEU A 18 2.48 6.39 6.76
N SER A 19 3.27 6.06 5.73
CA SER A 19 3.67 6.99 4.68
C SER A 19 2.48 7.67 4.00
N SER A 20 1.42 6.90 3.71
CA SER A 20 0.14 7.36 3.16
C SER A 20 -0.52 8.44 4.02
N ILE A 21 -0.57 8.23 5.34
CA ILE A 21 -1.15 9.18 6.30
C ILE A 21 -0.29 10.45 6.39
N VAL A 22 1.02 10.30 6.51
CA VAL A 22 1.95 11.44 6.63
C VAL A 22 1.85 12.34 5.40
N ALA A 23 1.81 11.74 4.21
CA ALA A 23 1.62 12.45 2.96
C ALA A 23 0.24 13.15 2.92
N ARG A 24 -0.84 12.46 3.28
CA ARG A 24 -2.19 13.04 3.30
C ARG A 24 -2.31 14.19 4.31
N MET A 25 -1.68 14.07 5.48
CA MET A 25 -1.67 15.14 6.47
C MET A 25 -0.99 16.40 5.92
N GLY A 26 0.12 16.24 5.19
CA GLY A 26 0.77 17.35 4.50
C GLY A 26 -0.12 18.00 3.45
N GLU A 27 -0.77 17.18 2.63
CA GLU A 27 -1.68 17.65 1.58
C GLU A 27 -2.92 18.37 2.16
N SER A 28 -3.53 17.80 3.20
CA SER A 28 -4.71 18.37 3.88
C SER A 28 -4.41 19.69 4.59
N PHE A 29 -3.15 19.87 5.02
CA PHE A 29 -2.68 21.13 5.59
C PHE A 29 -2.59 22.22 4.52
N VAL A 30 -2.02 21.88 3.37
CA VAL A 30 -1.91 22.77 2.20
C VAL A 30 -3.28 23.16 1.64
N SER A 31 -4.24 22.24 1.60
CA SER A 31 -5.61 22.51 1.13
C SER A 31 -6.48 23.29 2.12
N GLY A 32 -5.96 23.65 3.30
CA GLY A 32 -6.72 24.37 4.33
C GLY A 32 -7.85 23.54 4.96
N SER A 33 -7.84 22.22 4.75
CA SER A 33 -8.87 21.29 5.26
C SER A 33 -8.60 20.82 6.69
N SER A 34 -7.47 21.22 7.28
CA SER A 34 -7.20 21.05 8.71
C SER A 34 -8.15 21.94 9.50
N GLY A 35 -9.11 21.33 10.22
CA GLY A 35 -10.13 22.01 11.02
C GLY A 35 -9.61 23.24 11.77
N GLY A 36 -10.43 24.31 11.77
CA GLY A 36 -10.06 25.68 12.11
C GLY A 36 -8.99 25.84 13.19
N ILE A 37 -7.91 26.53 12.83
CA ILE A 37 -6.82 26.88 13.74
C ILE A 37 -7.37 27.83 14.80
N ASN A 38 -7.57 27.31 16.02
CA ASN A 38 -8.01 28.13 17.13
C ASN A 38 -6.81 28.76 17.83
N ILE A 39 -6.46 29.98 17.39
CA ILE A 39 -5.30 30.78 17.83
C ILE A 39 -5.24 30.93 19.36
N LEU A 40 -6.41 30.95 20.03
CA LEU A 40 -6.53 31.07 21.49
C LEU A 40 -6.04 29.83 22.26
N LYS A 41 -5.98 28.66 21.62
CA LYS A 41 -5.52 27.42 22.27
C LYS A 41 -4.06 27.10 21.98
N ASN A 42 -3.40 27.86 21.10
CA ASN A 42 -2.03 27.64 20.70
C ASN A 42 -1.05 28.37 21.62
N SER A 43 0.17 27.82 21.77
CA SER A 43 1.23 28.56 22.45
C SER A 43 1.61 29.85 21.70
N PRO A 44 2.08 30.90 22.40
CA PRO A 44 2.54 32.14 21.76
C PRO A 44 3.62 31.90 20.70
N GLN A 45 4.50 30.93 20.95
CA GLN A 45 5.54 30.52 20.00
C GLN A 45 4.93 29.96 18.70
N MET A 46 3.91 29.10 18.80
CA MET A 46 3.27 28.56 17.59
C MET A 46 2.53 29.66 16.81
N ASN A 47 1.83 30.55 17.50
CA ASN A 47 1.15 31.67 16.83
C ASN A 47 2.17 32.56 16.08
N GLY A 48 3.35 32.78 16.65
CA GLY A 48 4.45 33.46 15.96
C GLY A 48 4.92 32.71 14.71
N ARG A 49 5.05 31.38 14.77
CA ARG A 49 5.42 30.54 13.61
C ARG A 49 4.36 30.58 12.52
N LEU A 50 3.09 30.43 12.88
CA LEU A 50 1.95 30.51 11.95
C LEU A 50 1.87 31.88 11.29
N PHE A 51 2.06 32.97 12.04
CA PHE A 51 2.05 34.32 11.49
C PHE A 51 3.22 34.55 10.51
N LYS A 52 4.42 34.09 10.86
CA LYS A 52 5.59 34.13 9.96
C LYS A 52 5.33 33.32 8.69
N ALA A 53 4.80 32.11 8.82
CA ALA A 53 4.46 31.26 7.70
C ALA A 53 3.40 31.90 6.79
N TRP A 54 2.40 32.57 7.37
CA TRP A 54 1.39 33.32 6.64
C TRP A 54 1.96 34.52 5.87
N LEU A 55 2.84 35.31 6.49
CA LEU A 55 3.53 36.42 5.82
C LEU A 55 4.35 35.93 4.62
N ASN A 56 5.16 34.89 4.84
CA ASN A 56 5.98 34.29 3.78
C ASN A 56 5.12 33.74 2.64
N SER A 57 4.02 33.04 2.97
CA SER A 57 3.08 32.50 1.98
C SER A 57 2.43 33.61 1.13
N LYS A 58 2.09 34.75 1.75
CA LYS A 58 1.56 35.92 1.03
C LYS A 58 2.59 36.56 0.11
N GLN A 59 3.85 36.63 0.54
CA GLN A 59 4.94 37.21 -0.24
C GLN A 59 5.32 36.34 -1.44
N GLU A 60 5.51 35.04 -1.21
CA GLU A 60 5.99 34.08 -2.21
C GLU A 60 4.85 33.51 -3.08
N LYS A 61 3.58 33.76 -2.72
CA LYS A 61 2.38 33.18 -3.36
C LYS A 61 2.38 31.64 -3.38
N VAL A 62 3.03 31.03 -2.40
CA VAL A 62 3.07 29.56 -2.20
C VAL A 62 2.17 29.20 -1.02
N PRO A 63 1.41 28.09 -1.07
CA PRO A 63 0.61 27.65 0.08
C PRO A 63 1.48 27.30 1.29
N ILE A 64 0.95 27.51 2.49
CA ILE A 64 1.62 27.15 3.75
C ILE A 64 1.70 25.62 3.85
N ARG A 65 2.90 25.11 4.15
CA ARG A 65 3.19 23.69 4.33
C ARG A 65 3.55 23.39 5.78
N PRO A 66 3.50 22.11 6.21
CA PRO A 66 3.93 21.71 7.54
C PRO A 66 5.32 22.22 7.94
N LYS A 67 6.31 22.18 7.02
CA LYS A 67 7.68 22.66 7.27
C LYS A 67 7.80 24.15 7.60
N ASP A 68 6.80 24.96 7.22
CA ASP A 68 6.79 26.40 7.50
C ASP A 68 6.37 26.68 8.95
N VAL A 69 5.73 25.70 9.60
CA VAL A 69 5.17 25.79 10.95
C VAL A 69 5.96 24.93 11.95
N TRP A 70 6.36 23.73 11.55
CA TRP A 70 7.14 22.80 12.36
C TRP A 70 8.54 22.61 11.78
N SER A 71 9.52 22.56 12.69
CA SER A 71 10.89 22.17 12.38
C SER A 71 11.13 20.81 13.02
N LEU A 72 10.83 19.76 12.26
CA LEU A 72 11.01 18.38 12.74
C LEU A 72 12.50 18.04 12.82
N LYS A 73 12.88 17.33 13.88
CA LYS A 73 14.22 16.75 14.06
C LYS A 73 14.32 15.37 13.43
N GLY A 74 13.21 14.66 13.34
CA GLY A 74 13.14 13.32 12.78
C GLY A 74 11.74 12.98 12.32
N LEU A 75 11.67 12.30 11.18
CA LEU A 75 10.44 11.75 10.65
C LEU A 75 10.74 10.31 10.27
N ALA A 76 9.98 9.37 10.83
CA ALA A 76 10.06 7.97 10.49
C ALA A 76 8.74 7.49 9.87
N CYS A 77 8.81 6.58 8.92
CA CYS A 77 7.63 6.07 8.22
C CYS A 77 7.69 4.57 8.00
N THR A 78 6.53 4.02 7.66
CA THR A 78 6.37 2.62 7.29
C THR A 78 5.20 2.49 6.31
N GLY A 79 5.04 1.32 5.69
CA GLY A 79 3.96 1.01 4.75
C GLY A 79 4.46 0.62 3.35
N THR A 80 3.57 -0.01 2.59
CA THR A 80 3.76 -0.50 1.22
C THR A 80 4.18 0.61 0.25
N ASP A 81 3.62 1.81 0.40
CA ASP A 81 3.85 2.92 -0.54
C ASP A 81 4.98 3.88 -0.10
N SER A 82 5.83 3.44 0.83
CA SER A 82 6.85 4.32 1.42
C SER A 82 7.79 4.88 0.36
N ALA A 83 8.33 4.01 -0.51
CA ALA A 83 9.29 4.40 -1.54
C ALA A 83 8.77 5.51 -2.47
N SER A 84 7.50 5.44 -2.88
CA SER A 84 6.87 6.42 -3.78
C SER A 84 6.48 7.71 -3.05
N LEU A 85 6.11 7.63 -1.77
CA LEU A 85 5.62 8.78 -1.01
C LEU A 85 6.73 9.59 -0.32
N LYS A 86 7.95 9.06 -0.14
CA LYS A 86 9.04 9.82 0.54
C LYS A 86 9.30 11.20 -0.07
N PRO A 87 9.40 11.37 -1.40
CA PRO A 87 9.65 12.69 -2.00
C PRO A 87 8.53 13.68 -1.67
N LYS A 88 7.27 13.25 -1.70
CA LYS A 88 6.10 14.08 -1.36
C LYS A 88 6.08 14.44 0.13
N ILE A 89 6.42 13.49 1.01
CA ILE A 89 6.57 13.74 2.45
C ILE A 89 7.68 14.76 2.70
N GLU A 90 8.84 14.59 2.07
CA GLU A 90 9.99 15.50 2.17
C GLU A 90 9.62 16.93 1.71
N GLU A 91 8.88 17.06 0.62
CA GLU A 91 8.41 18.36 0.12
C GLU A 91 7.54 19.11 1.15
N TYR A 92 6.60 18.42 1.80
CA TYR A 92 5.66 19.01 2.76
C TYR A 92 6.29 19.25 4.12
N TRP A 93 7.04 18.27 4.64
CA TRP A 93 7.54 18.26 6.01
C TRP A 93 8.97 18.78 6.13
N GLY A 94 9.68 18.96 5.02
CA GLY A 94 11.05 19.49 4.98
C GLY A 94 12.11 18.51 5.49
N VAL A 95 11.72 17.28 5.83
CA VAL A 95 12.60 16.21 6.31
C VAL A 95 12.25 14.94 5.56
N ARG A 96 13.26 14.32 4.92
CA ARG A 96 13.09 13.02 4.30
C ARG A 96 12.78 11.96 5.36
N PRO A 97 11.70 11.18 5.25
CA PRO A 97 11.41 10.10 6.18
C PRO A 97 12.54 9.05 6.23
N LEU A 98 12.82 8.53 7.43
CA LEU A 98 13.51 7.26 7.63
C LEU A 98 12.50 6.11 7.60
N GLU A 99 12.69 5.13 6.74
CA GLU A 99 11.78 3.98 6.69
C GLU A 99 12.18 2.89 7.69
N LEU A 100 11.15 2.34 8.33
CA LEU A 100 11.22 1.22 9.26
C LEU A 100 10.30 0.11 8.73
N PHE A 101 10.76 -1.13 8.86
CA PHE A 101 9.92 -2.29 8.61
C PHE A 101 9.78 -3.14 9.86
N GLY A 102 8.53 -3.51 10.12
CA GLY A 102 8.20 -4.45 11.17
C GLY A 102 6.78 -4.98 11.03
N GLY A 103 6.52 -6.09 11.72
CA GLY A 103 5.23 -6.76 11.78
C GLY A 103 4.94 -7.25 13.20
N THR A 104 3.70 -7.64 13.46
CA THR A 104 3.34 -8.23 14.76
C THR A 104 4.05 -9.58 14.98
N GLU A 105 4.33 -10.28 13.88
CA GLU A 105 4.99 -11.58 13.80
C GLU A 105 6.51 -11.54 14.00
N CYS A 106 7.17 -10.43 13.66
CA CYS A 106 8.63 -10.32 13.64
C CYS A 106 9.16 -9.14 14.48
N GLY A 107 8.29 -8.25 14.96
CA GLY A 107 8.71 -7.00 15.59
C GLY A 107 9.34 -6.05 14.57
N CYS A 108 10.24 -5.18 15.02
CA CYS A 108 10.98 -4.26 14.15
C CYS A 108 12.28 -4.93 13.70
N ILE A 109 12.33 -5.32 12.43
CA ILE A 109 13.43 -6.15 11.89
C ILE A 109 14.33 -5.43 10.90
N ALA A 110 13.92 -4.27 10.39
CA ALA A 110 14.76 -3.52 9.46
C ALA A 110 14.54 -2.01 9.55
N THR A 111 15.60 -1.27 9.26
CA THR A 111 15.58 0.19 9.13
C THR A 111 16.41 0.60 7.94
N GLU A 112 16.13 1.78 7.41
CA GLU A 112 17.13 2.47 6.61
C GLU A 112 18.30 2.97 7.46
N THR A 113 19.43 3.18 6.80
CA THR A 113 20.59 3.89 7.34
C THR A 113 20.35 5.41 7.29
N TRP A 114 21.34 6.20 7.69
CA TRP A 114 21.26 7.66 7.56
C TRP A 114 21.10 8.12 6.09
N LYS A 115 21.49 7.29 5.12
CA LYS A 115 21.39 7.56 3.68
C LYS A 115 19.97 7.42 3.13
N LYS A 116 19.08 6.68 3.79
CA LYS A 116 17.65 6.54 3.41
C LYS A 116 17.46 6.01 1.97
N ASP A 117 18.26 5.00 1.63
CA ASP A 117 18.32 4.37 0.30
C ASP A 117 18.07 2.85 0.30
N GLY A 118 17.48 2.32 1.38
CA GLY A 118 17.12 0.91 1.49
C GLY A 118 17.15 0.38 2.92
N LEU A 119 16.24 -0.56 3.19
CA LEU A 119 16.12 -1.26 4.46
C LEU A 119 17.27 -2.25 4.64
N VAL A 120 17.91 -2.21 5.80
CA VAL A 120 18.90 -3.18 6.25
C VAL A 120 18.31 -3.96 7.40
N PHE A 121 18.30 -5.29 7.28
CA PHE A 121 17.76 -6.18 8.30
C PHE A 121 18.72 -6.32 9.48
N TYR A 122 18.16 -6.39 10.69
CA TYR A 122 18.90 -6.64 11.93
C TYR A 122 19.11 -8.15 12.12
N PRO A 123 20.33 -8.69 11.91
CA PRO A 123 20.57 -10.13 11.91
C PRO A 123 20.38 -10.81 13.28
N ASP A 124 20.20 -10.04 14.35
CA ASP A 124 20.07 -10.50 15.74
C ASP A 124 18.63 -10.42 16.29
N VAL A 125 17.65 -10.04 15.45
CA VAL A 125 16.23 -9.98 15.82
C VAL A 125 15.52 -11.28 15.51
N ASP A 126 15.59 -11.74 14.26
CA ASP A 126 15.06 -13.03 13.82
C ASP A 126 16.04 -13.75 12.87
N PHE A 127 15.81 -15.03 12.64
CA PHE A 127 16.46 -15.76 11.55
C PHE A 127 15.65 -15.59 10.26
N TYR A 128 16.31 -15.13 9.20
CA TYR A 128 15.69 -14.80 7.92
C TYR A 128 16.00 -15.81 6.84
N GLU A 129 14.93 -16.31 6.22
CA GLU A 129 14.96 -17.08 4.98
C GLU A 129 14.22 -16.29 3.90
N PHE A 130 14.61 -16.50 2.64
CA PHE A 130 14.09 -15.75 1.50
C PHE A 130 13.63 -16.72 0.40
N ILE A 131 12.37 -16.63 -0.01
CA ILE A 131 11.83 -17.42 -1.12
C ILE A 131 11.82 -16.54 -2.38
N PRO A 132 12.56 -16.87 -3.46
CA PRO A 132 12.54 -16.09 -4.68
C PRO A 132 11.13 -16.00 -5.27
N LYS A 133 10.78 -14.88 -5.91
CA LYS A 133 9.47 -14.69 -6.53
C LYS A 133 9.06 -15.84 -7.46
N VAL A 134 10.00 -16.41 -8.21
CA VAL A 134 9.73 -17.55 -9.11
C VAL A 134 9.28 -18.79 -8.33
N GLU A 135 9.80 -19.02 -7.13
CA GLU A 135 9.41 -20.14 -6.26
C GLU A 135 8.08 -19.86 -5.56
N VAL A 136 7.83 -18.60 -5.17
CA VAL A 136 6.51 -18.13 -4.72
C VAL A 136 5.44 -18.42 -5.77
N ASP A 137 5.71 -18.03 -7.03
CA ASP A 137 4.77 -18.21 -8.14
C ASP A 137 4.44 -19.69 -8.37
N LYS A 138 5.44 -20.59 -8.31
CA LYS A 138 5.20 -22.04 -8.35
C LYS A 138 4.35 -22.54 -7.19
N SER A 139 4.60 -22.04 -5.98
CA SER A 139 3.80 -22.43 -4.79
C SER A 139 2.35 -21.95 -4.85
N LEU A 140 2.07 -20.91 -5.65
CA LEU A 140 0.70 -20.44 -5.90
C LEU A 140 -0.03 -21.32 -6.91
N ASP A 141 0.69 -21.83 -7.91
CA ASP A 141 0.12 -22.66 -8.96
C ASP A 141 -0.04 -24.14 -8.50
N ASP A 142 0.81 -24.59 -7.57
CA ASP A 142 0.77 -25.93 -6.97
C ASP A 142 0.89 -25.84 -5.43
N PRO A 143 -0.21 -26.03 -4.68
CA PRO A 143 -0.20 -26.01 -3.22
C PRO A 143 0.65 -27.10 -2.56
N GLU A 144 0.97 -28.20 -3.25
CA GLU A 144 1.86 -29.25 -2.73
C GLU A 144 3.34 -28.91 -2.96
N TYR A 145 3.63 -27.89 -3.77
CA TYR A 145 4.99 -27.47 -4.05
C TYR A 145 5.64 -26.80 -2.83
N GLN A 146 6.74 -27.39 -2.35
CA GLN A 146 7.57 -26.77 -1.31
C GLN A 146 8.59 -25.83 -1.95
N PRO A 147 8.47 -24.49 -1.78
CA PRO A 147 9.41 -23.55 -2.36
C PRO A 147 10.79 -23.64 -1.70
N ARG A 148 11.83 -23.39 -2.49
CA ARG A 148 13.20 -23.27 -1.97
C ARG A 148 13.40 -21.94 -1.26
N THR A 149 14.10 -22.00 -0.13
CA THR A 149 14.53 -20.83 0.64
C THR A 149 16.03 -20.63 0.50
N TYR A 150 16.46 -19.37 0.62
CA TYR A 150 17.85 -18.95 0.59
C TYR A 150 18.16 -18.08 1.80
N MET A 151 19.41 -18.10 2.24
CA MET A 151 19.92 -17.26 3.30
C MET A 151 20.30 -15.87 2.79
N MET A 152 20.43 -14.91 3.70
CA MET A 152 20.77 -13.53 3.37
C MET A 152 22.07 -13.37 2.56
N ASN A 153 23.05 -14.26 2.75
CA ASN A 153 24.33 -14.27 2.01
C ASN A 153 24.25 -14.95 0.63
N GLU A 154 23.12 -15.57 0.29
CA GLU A 154 22.91 -16.28 -0.99
C GLU A 154 22.06 -15.45 -1.97
N LEU A 155 21.63 -14.27 -1.54
CA LEU A 155 20.77 -13.40 -2.33
C LEU A 155 21.51 -12.79 -3.52
N LEU A 156 20.75 -12.54 -4.58
CA LEU A 156 21.17 -11.77 -5.75
C LEU A 156 20.45 -10.43 -5.77
N ALA A 157 21.22 -9.36 -6.01
CA ALA A 157 20.70 -8.03 -6.24
C ALA A 157 19.81 -7.99 -7.50
N GLY A 158 18.76 -7.17 -7.46
CA GLY A 158 17.75 -7.04 -8.51
C GLY A 158 16.56 -7.99 -8.36
N ASN A 159 16.73 -9.12 -7.66
CA ASN A 159 15.67 -10.12 -7.48
C ASN A 159 14.71 -9.77 -6.34
N GLN A 160 13.50 -10.33 -6.44
CA GLN A 160 12.45 -10.22 -5.44
C GLN A 160 12.31 -11.51 -4.65
N TYR A 161 12.06 -11.38 -3.34
CA TYR A 161 11.96 -12.49 -2.40
C TYR A 161 10.82 -12.26 -1.42
N GLU A 162 10.10 -13.32 -1.09
CA GLU A 162 9.22 -13.37 0.08
C GLU A 162 10.05 -13.61 1.34
N LEU A 163 9.75 -12.87 2.40
CA LEU A 163 10.37 -13.04 3.71
C LEU A 163 9.78 -14.22 4.48
N VAL A 164 10.66 -15.04 5.03
CA VAL A 164 10.35 -16.11 5.97
C VAL A 164 11.13 -15.86 7.26
N VAL A 165 10.43 -15.90 8.40
CA VAL A 165 11.02 -15.60 9.71
C VAL A 165 10.96 -16.80 10.64
N SER A 166 12.02 -16.99 11.42
CA SER A 166 11.99 -17.80 12.64
C SER A 166 12.43 -16.94 13.81
N ASN A 167 11.58 -16.80 14.82
CA ASN A 167 11.85 -15.86 15.88
C ASN A 167 12.97 -16.31 16.81
N PHE A 168 13.80 -15.37 17.23
CA PHE A 168 14.66 -15.58 18.38
C PHE A 168 13.94 -15.28 19.70
N LYS A 169 14.62 -15.49 20.83
CA LYS A 169 14.24 -15.01 22.17
C LYS A 169 12.84 -15.47 22.63
N GLY A 170 12.41 -16.66 22.19
CA GLY A 170 11.15 -17.29 22.62
C GLY A 170 9.91 -16.85 21.84
N GLY A 171 10.07 -16.22 20.67
CA GLY A 171 8.94 -15.99 19.77
C GLY A 171 8.37 -17.31 19.21
N PRO A 172 7.08 -17.33 18.83
CA PRO A 172 6.36 -18.56 18.56
C PRO A 172 6.57 -19.10 17.13
N PHE A 173 7.13 -18.31 16.22
CA PHE A 173 7.18 -18.65 14.80
C PHE A 173 8.48 -19.34 14.40
N ALA A 174 8.36 -20.41 13.63
CA ALA A 174 9.46 -21.12 12.98
C ALA A 174 9.14 -21.30 11.49
N ARG A 175 10.04 -20.84 10.62
CA ARG A 175 9.89 -20.80 9.16
C ARG A 175 8.53 -20.24 8.71
N TYR A 176 8.06 -19.20 9.40
CA TYR A 176 6.79 -18.55 9.10
C TYR A 176 6.93 -17.62 7.90
N ARG A 177 6.14 -17.88 6.87
CA ARG A 177 6.00 -17.02 5.69
C ARG A 177 5.22 -15.78 6.06
N THR A 178 5.86 -14.61 6.06
CA THR A 178 5.16 -13.35 6.42
C THR A 178 4.27 -12.85 5.28
N GLY A 179 4.49 -13.38 4.07
CA GLY A 179 3.88 -12.86 2.86
C GLY A 179 4.36 -11.46 2.49
N ASP A 180 5.53 -11.02 2.97
CA ASP A 180 6.12 -9.73 2.58
C ASP A 180 7.15 -9.91 1.48
N MET A 181 6.97 -9.19 0.38
CA MET A 181 7.87 -9.21 -0.76
C MET A 181 8.86 -8.06 -0.68
N PHE A 182 10.15 -8.39 -0.76
CA PHE A 182 11.25 -7.44 -0.80
C PHE A 182 12.05 -7.59 -2.08
N LYS A 183 12.53 -6.48 -2.63
CA LYS A 183 13.55 -6.47 -3.69
C LYS A 183 14.91 -6.22 -3.06
N CYS A 184 15.85 -7.14 -3.27
CA CYS A 184 17.25 -6.91 -2.90
C CYS A 184 17.85 -5.88 -3.88
N ILE A 185 18.23 -4.70 -3.38
CA ILE A 185 18.78 -3.62 -4.19
C ILE A 185 20.29 -3.80 -4.38
N SER A 186 20.97 -4.13 -3.28
CA SER A 186 22.42 -4.30 -3.22
C SER A 186 22.76 -5.34 -2.14
N LEU A 187 23.94 -5.93 -2.24
CA LEU A 187 24.44 -6.91 -1.25
C LEU A 187 25.35 -6.29 -0.19
N HIS A 188 25.85 -5.08 -0.47
CA HIS A 188 26.77 -4.33 0.37
C HIS A 188 26.74 -2.86 -0.03
N ASN A 189 27.08 -1.98 0.90
CA ASN A 189 27.25 -0.55 0.70
C ASN A 189 28.66 -0.15 1.17
N LYS A 190 29.56 0.09 0.20
CA LYS A 190 30.97 0.42 0.47
C LYS A 190 31.15 1.79 1.10
N GLU A 191 30.29 2.75 0.76
CA GLU A 191 30.38 4.12 1.27
C GLU A 191 30.10 4.18 2.78
N GLU A 192 29.14 3.37 3.23
CA GLU A 192 28.76 3.28 4.65
C GLU A 192 29.47 2.14 5.40
N GLY A 193 30.29 1.34 4.71
CA GLY A 193 30.97 0.19 5.30
C GLY A 193 30.04 -0.96 5.72
N ILE A 194 28.83 -1.03 5.15
CA ILE A 194 27.81 -2.02 5.51
C ILE A 194 27.94 -3.22 4.59
N ASN A 195 28.29 -4.38 5.15
CA ASN A 195 28.37 -5.65 4.44
C ASN A 195 27.11 -6.51 4.65
N LEU A 196 25.94 -5.90 4.47
CA LEU A 196 24.63 -6.53 4.54
C LEU A 196 23.78 -6.11 3.34
N PRO A 197 22.87 -6.98 2.85
CA PRO A 197 21.99 -6.62 1.76
C PRO A 197 21.03 -5.48 2.13
N HIS A 198 20.77 -4.61 1.17
CA HIS A 198 19.77 -3.55 1.26
C HIS A 198 18.53 -3.93 0.47
N PHE A 199 17.36 -3.59 0.99
CA PHE A 199 16.09 -4.00 0.44
C PHE A 199 15.13 -2.83 0.23
N THR A 200 14.28 -2.93 -0.79
CA THR A 200 13.06 -2.13 -0.91
C THR A 200 11.87 -3.03 -0.63
N TYR A 201 10.97 -2.62 0.25
CA TYR A 201 9.69 -3.30 0.40
C TYR A 201 8.84 -3.08 -0.85
N ILE A 202 8.29 -4.15 -1.41
CA ILE A 202 7.51 -4.10 -2.66
C ILE A 202 6.03 -4.13 -2.34
N ASP A 203 5.56 -5.25 -1.78
CA ASP A 203 4.16 -5.43 -1.43
C ASP A 203 3.97 -6.68 -0.57
N ARG A 204 2.72 -6.97 -0.22
CA ARG A 204 2.30 -8.27 0.29
C ARG A 204 2.20 -9.32 -0.83
N TYR A 205 2.12 -10.58 -0.38
CA TYR A 205 1.91 -11.76 -1.19
C TYR A 205 0.72 -11.57 -2.14
N PRO A 206 0.78 -12.05 -3.40
CA PRO A 206 -0.20 -11.69 -4.44
C PRO A 206 -1.66 -11.97 -4.09
N THR A 207 -1.95 -12.87 -3.15
CA THR A 207 -3.31 -13.22 -2.72
C THR A 207 -3.99 -12.15 -1.86
N ILE A 208 -3.28 -11.08 -1.50
CA ILE A 208 -3.78 -9.97 -0.68
C ILE A 208 -3.63 -8.66 -1.43
N ILE A 209 -4.68 -7.84 -1.44
CA ILE A 209 -4.61 -6.43 -1.86
C ILE A 209 -4.50 -5.58 -0.60
N ASP A 210 -3.29 -5.09 -0.32
CA ASP A 210 -3.02 -4.12 0.74
C ASP A 210 -3.25 -2.71 0.19
N ILE A 211 -4.17 -1.95 0.80
CA ILE A 211 -4.42 -0.56 0.44
C ILE A 211 -3.82 0.32 1.54
N ALA A 212 -2.69 0.95 1.22
CA ALA A 212 -2.00 1.94 2.04
C ALA A 212 -1.66 1.48 3.48
N GLY A 213 -1.51 0.17 3.71
CA GLY A 213 -1.26 -0.44 5.01
C GLY A 213 -2.45 -0.44 5.98
N PHE A 214 -3.66 -0.09 5.51
CA PHE A 214 -4.86 0.02 6.34
C PHE A 214 -5.77 -1.20 6.26
N THR A 215 -6.12 -1.61 5.05
CA THR A 215 -7.00 -2.76 4.81
C THR A 215 -6.24 -3.79 3.99
N ARG A 216 -6.55 -5.05 4.26
CA ARG A 216 -6.00 -6.21 3.54
C ARG A 216 -7.18 -7.01 3.03
N ILE A 217 -7.41 -6.89 1.73
CA ILE A 217 -8.53 -7.55 1.07
C ILE A 217 -8.04 -8.87 0.47
N THR A 218 -8.65 -9.97 0.89
CA THR A 218 -8.38 -11.32 0.37
C THR A 218 -9.46 -11.73 -0.63
N GLU A 219 -9.21 -12.84 -1.34
CA GLU A 219 -10.21 -13.48 -2.19
C GLU A 219 -11.50 -13.79 -1.42
N ASP A 220 -11.40 -14.38 -0.23
CA ASP A 220 -12.53 -14.69 0.64
C ASP A 220 -13.37 -13.45 1.00
N THR A 221 -12.72 -12.31 1.25
CA THR A 221 -13.40 -11.05 1.58
C THR A 221 -14.25 -10.57 0.39
N ILE A 222 -13.72 -10.67 -0.83
CA ILE A 222 -14.45 -10.28 -2.06
C ILE A 222 -15.59 -11.26 -2.33
N ASP A 223 -15.34 -12.57 -2.25
CA ASP A 223 -16.36 -13.60 -2.43
C ASP A 223 -17.49 -13.48 -1.42
N GLN A 224 -17.17 -13.18 -0.16
CA GLN A 224 -18.16 -12.91 0.87
C GLN A 224 -18.97 -11.65 0.57
N ALA A 225 -18.33 -10.56 0.13
CA ALA A 225 -19.02 -9.33 -0.24
C ALA A 225 -20.00 -9.57 -1.40
N ILE A 226 -19.56 -10.25 -2.46
CA ILE A 226 -20.41 -10.62 -3.61
C ILE A 226 -21.57 -11.51 -3.15
N ARG A 227 -21.30 -12.58 -2.39
CA ARG A 227 -22.33 -13.53 -1.91
C ARG A 227 -23.42 -12.90 -1.05
N ILE A 228 -23.06 -11.95 -0.18
CA ILE A 228 -24.02 -11.26 0.71
C ILE A 228 -24.75 -10.15 -0.05
N SER A 229 -24.10 -9.51 -1.03
CA SER A 229 -24.71 -8.47 -1.86
C SER A 229 -25.84 -8.94 -2.76
N LYS A 230 -25.89 -10.25 -3.06
CA LYS A 230 -26.84 -10.86 -4.01
C LYS A 230 -26.79 -10.22 -5.41
N LEU A 231 -25.70 -9.54 -5.74
CA LEU A 231 -25.44 -9.07 -7.09
C LEU A 231 -25.22 -10.27 -8.01
N ASP A 232 -25.82 -10.20 -9.20
CA ASP A 232 -25.68 -11.23 -10.24
C ASP A 232 -24.33 -11.06 -10.95
N ILE A 233 -23.26 -11.51 -10.30
CA ILE A 233 -21.88 -11.50 -10.79
C ILE A 233 -21.50 -12.96 -11.10
N ASP A 234 -21.25 -13.25 -12.37
CA ASP A 234 -20.88 -14.59 -12.85
C ASP A 234 -19.42 -14.91 -12.52
N ASP A 235 -18.52 -13.94 -12.73
CA ASP A 235 -17.08 -14.12 -12.56
C ASP A 235 -16.37 -12.78 -12.23
N TRP A 236 -15.17 -12.84 -11.62
CA TRP A 236 -14.44 -11.66 -11.15
C TRP A 236 -12.93 -11.88 -10.97
N PHE A 237 -12.13 -10.83 -11.10
CA PHE A 237 -10.76 -10.79 -10.56
C PHE A 237 -10.43 -9.38 -10.08
N ALA A 238 -9.44 -9.25 -9.21
CA ALA A 238 -9.05 -8.00 -8.59
C ALA A 238 -7.55 -7.74 -8.73
N VAL A 239 -7.21 -6.48 -8.95
CA VAL A 239 -5.84 -5.97 -9.08
C VAL A 239 -5.65 -4.84 -8.09
N LYS A 240 -4.52 -4.84 -7.38
CA LYS A 240 -4.04 -3.63 -6.71
C LYS A 240 -3.47 -2.69 -7.77
N ASP A 241 -4.06 -1.51 -7.87
CA ASP A 241 -3.65 -0.50 -8.83
C ASP A 241 -3.27 0.80 -8.11
N VAL A 242 -2.58 1.68 -8.82
CA VAL A 242 -1.98 2.90 -8.27
C VAL A 242 -2.31 4.08 -9.18
N THR A 243 -2.85 5.15 -8.61
CA THR A 243 -3.11 6.39 -9.36
C THR A 243 -1.81 7.12 -9.73
N GLU A 244 -1.88 8.09 -10.64
CA GLU A 244 -0.75 8.98 -10.97
C GLU A 244 -0.14 9.67 -9.73
N ASP A 245 -0.96 9.93 -8.71
CA ASP A 245 -0.56 10.53 -7.43
C ASP A 245 0.04 9.51 -6.43
N ASN A 246 0.39 8.30 -6.88
CA ASN A 246 0.89 7.19 -6.06
C ASN A 246 -0.07 6.77 -4.94
N ARG A 247 -1.37 6.74 -5.22
CA ARG A 247 -2.36 6.24 -4.26
C ARG A 247 -2.88 4.89 -4.69
N THR A 248 -2.79 3.91 -3.80
CA THR A 248 -3.27 2.55 -4.06
C THR A 248 -4.79 2.45 -3.95
N PHE A 249 -5.40 1.62 -4.80
CA PHE A 249 -6.80 1.21 -4.71
C PHE A 249 -6.96 -0.22 -5.23
N MET A 250 -8.13 -0.83 -4.97
CA MET A 250 -8.51 -2.09 -5.56
C MET A 250 -9.32 -1.87 -6.82
N HIS A 251 -8.85 -2.40 -7.95
CA HIS A 251 -9.59 -2.46 -9.19
C HIS A 251 -10.23 -3.84 -9.33
N LEU A 252 -11.55 -3.90 -9.23
CA LEU A 252 -12.35 -5.10 -9.39
C LEU A 252 -12.92 -5.18 -10.81
N TYR A 253 -12.59 -6.25 -11.50
CA TYR A 253 -13.14 -6.59 -12.82
C TYR A 253 -14.21 -7.65 -12.64
N VAL A 254 -15.39 -7.43 -13.23
CA VAL A 254 -16.55 -8.30 -13.03
C VAL A 254 -17.25 -8.62 -14.35
N GLU A 255 -17.74 -9.85 -14.47
CA GLU A 255 -18.71 -10.24 -15.48
C GLU A 255 -20.10 -10.31 -14.86
N ILE A 256 -21.04 -9.53 -15.41
CA ILE A 256 -22.42 -9.49 -14.93
C ILE A 256 -23.20 -10.66 -15.54
N GLY A 257 -24.00 -11.33 -14.72
CA GLY A 257 -24.90 -12.39 -15.15
C GLY A 257 -26.08 -11.90 -16.01
N ALA A 258 -26.88 -12.85 -16.49
CA ALA A 258 -27.98 -12.54 -17.40
C ALA A 258 -29.08 -11.69 -16.74
N GLU A 259 -29.40 -11.97 -15.48
CA GLU A 259 -30.47 -11.27 -14.75
C GLU A 259 -29.99 -9.89 -14.28
N GLY A 260 -28.72 -9.77 -13.88
CA GLY A 260 -28.04 -8.51 -13.60
C GLY A 260 -28.07 -7.57 -14.80
N THR A 261 -27.76 -8.10 -15.99
CA THR A 261 -27.81 -7.31 -17.23
C THR A 261 -29.24 -6.81 -17.53
N ARG A 262 -30.25 -7.68 -17.37
CA ARG A 262 -31.66 -7.31 -17.61
C ARG A 262 -32.19 -6.30 -16.59
N SER A 263 -31.74 -6.39 -15.34
CA SER A 263 -32.11 -5.46 -14.27
C SER A 263 -31.37 -4.13 -14.34
N GLY A 264 -30.45 -3.95 -15.29
CA GLY A 264 -29.68 -2.71 -15.47
C GLY A 264 -28.54 -2.55 -14.47
N LEU A 265 -28.01 -3.65 -13.93
CA LEU A 265 -26.84 -3.63 -13.07
C LEU A 265 -25.65 -3.04 -13.84
N ASN A 266 -25.01 -2.03 -13.25
CA ASN A 266 -23.88 -1.31 -13.84
C ASN A 266 -22.76 -1.12 -12.81
N ARG A 267 -21.63 -0.58 -13.26
CA ARG A 267 -20.44 -0.41 -12.42
C ARG A 267 -20.69 0.48 -11.20
N GLU A 268 -21.51 1.53 -11.33
CA GLU A 268 -21.81 2.45 -10.23
C GLU A 268 -22.59 1.73 -9.13
N ILE A 269 -23.64 0.98 -9.48
CA ILE A 269 -24.44 0.20 -8.53
C ILE A 269 -23.58 -0.87 -7.85
N ILE A 270 -22.75 -1.59 -8.61
CA ILE A 270 -21.86 -2.62 -8.06
C ILE A 270 -20.87 -1.98 -7.09
N GLY A 271 -20.22 -0.89 -7.49
CA GLY A 271 -19.27 -0.16 -6.66
C GLY A 271 -19.88 0.34 -5.35
N GLU A 272 -21.07 0.94 -5.40
CA GLU A 272 -21.76 1.42 -4.19
C GLU A 272 -22.18 0.27 -3.26
N HIS A 273 -22.79 -0.79 -3.81
CA HIS A 273 -23.21 -1.96 -3.02
C HIS A 273 -22.02 -2.65 -2.37
N LEU A 274 -20.99 -3.00 -3.15
CA LEU A 274 -19.81 -3.68 -2.62
C LEU A 274 -19.07 -2.79 -1.61
N SER A 275 -19.01 -1.49 -1.82
CA SER A 275 -18.45 -0.56 -0.84
C SER A 275 -19.21 -0.55 0.49
N ILE A 276 -20.52 -0.82 0.52
CA ILE A 276 -21.26 -1.00 1.77
C ILE A 276 -20.82 -2.29 2.47
N TYR A 277 -20.70 -3.39 1.72
CA TYR A 277 -20.33 -4.69 2.29
C TYR A 277 -18.88 -4.74 2.74
N PHE A 278 -17.94 -4.15 2.01
CA PHE A 278 -16.55 -4.04 2.46
C PHE A 278 -16.45 -3.26 3.77
N ARG A 279 -17.20 -2.16 3.94
CA ARG A 279 -17.28 -1.43 5.23
C ARG A 279 -17.91 -2.22 6.37
N HIS A 280 -18.72 -3.24 6.06
CA HIS A 280 -19.34 -4.10 7.04
C HIS A 280 -18.43 -5.27 7.45
N ILE A 281 -17.73 -5.85 6.47
CA ILE A 281 -16.84 -6.99 6.65
C ILE A 281 -15.50 -6.55 7.26
N ASP A 282 -14.99 -5.40 6.82
CA ASP A 282 -13.70 -4.84 7.24
C ASP A 282 -13.93 -3.45 7.87
N SER A 283 -13.66 -3.36 9.18
CA SER A 283 -13.79 -2.11 9.94
C SER A 283 -12.78 -1.04 9.51
N ASP A 284 -11.59 -1.44 9.05
CA ASP A 284 -10.52 -0.54 8.63
C ASP A 284 -10.84 0.08 7.25
N TYR A 285 -11.63 -0.62 6.43
CA TYR A 285 -12.15 -0.08 5.17
C TYR A 285 -13.11 1.11 5.38
N LYS A 286 -13.79 1.20 6.53
CA LYS A 286 -14.78 2.26 6.82
C LYS A 286 -14.21 3.67 6.74
N ASP A 287 -13.01 3.87 7.26
CA ASP A 287 -12.38 5.20 7.33
C ASP A 287 -11.45 5.46 6.14
N LEU A 288 -11.25 4.46 5.28
CA LEU A 288 -10.26 4.47 4.20
C LEU A 288 -10.48 5.60 3.19
N LYS A 289 -11.73 5.82 2.76
CA LYS A 289 -12.07 6.91 1.82
C LYS A 289 -11.75 8.29 2.40
N ALA A 290 -12.00 8.50 3.69
CA ALA A 290 -11.69 9.75 4.37
C ALA A 290 -10.18 9.93 4.59
N LEU A 291 -9.47 8.84 4.89
CA LEU A 291 -8.03 8.82 5.17
C LEU A 291 -7.18 8.93 3.91
N LEU A 292 -7.57 8.29 2.82
CA LEU A 292 -6.82 8.33 1.56
C LEU A 292 -7.29 9.45 0.63
N GLY A 293 -8.53 9.92 0.78
CA GLY A 293 -9.10 10.96 -0.08
C GLY A 293 -9.36 10.49 -1.52
N LEU A 294 -9.50 9.17 -1.74
CA LEU A 294 -9.97 8.56 -2.99
C LEU A 294 -10.96 7.44 -2.68
N ASP A 295 -11.68 6.98 -3.71
CA ASP A 295 -12.47 5.75 -3.59
C ASP A 295 -11.54 4.52 -3.60
N PRO A 296 -11.52 3.69 -2.55
CA PRO A 296 -10.66 2.52 -2.50
C PRO A 296 -11.09 1.37 -3.44
N LEU A 297 -12.27 1.45 -4.06
CA LEU A 297 -12.77 0.46 -5.02
C LEU A 297 -13.10 1.13 -6.36
N THR A 298 -12.49 0.61 -7.43
CA THR A 298 -12.91 0.88 -8.81
C THR A 298 -13.48 -0.40 -9.41
N VAL A 299 -14.60 -0.29 -10.13
CA VAL A 299 -15.26 -1.44 -10.77
C VAL A 299 -15.27 -1.25 -12.27
N THR A 300 -14.84 -2.28 -13.00
CA THR A 300 -14.97 -2.37 -14.45
C THR A 300 -15.79 -3.58 -14.83
N VAL A 301 -16.85 -3.35 -15.60
CA VAL A 301 -17.71 -4.42 -16.12
C VAL A 301 -17.12 -4.93 -17.43
N MET A 302 -16.81 -6.21 -17.46
CA MET A 302 -16.29 -6.89 -18.64
C MET A 302 -17.43 -7.50 -19.47
N PRO A 303 -17.25 -7.65 -20.79
CA PRO A 303 -18.16 -8.44 -21.60
C PRO A 303 -18.26 -9.86 -21.03
N ARG A 304 -19.49 -10.36 -20.91
CA ARG A 304 -19.75 -11.70 -20.38
C ARG A 304 -19.03 -12.77 -21.21
N GLY A 305 -18.37 -13.70 -20.54
CA GLY A 305 -17.62 -14.81 -21.15
C GLY A 305 -16.17 -14.46 -21.48
N THR A 306 -15.66 -13.27 -21.16
CA THR A 306 -14.26 -12.90 -21.41
C THR A 306 -13.28 -13.77 -20.62
N MET A 307 -13.58 -14.06 -19.35
CA MET A 307 -12.79 -14.91 -18.46
C MET A 307 -12.88 -16.39 -18.90
N GLY A 308 -14.04 -16.81 -19.42
CA GLY A 308 -14.19 -18.11 -20.09
C GLY A 308 -13.34 -18.21 -21.36
N HIS A 309 -13.33 -17.19 -22.22
CA HIS A 309 -12.46 -17.14 -23.40
C HIS A 309 -10.97 -17.11 -23.04
N PHE A 310 -10.61 -16.48 -21.93
CA PHE A 310 -9.25 -16.54 -21.40
C PHE A 310 -8.85 -17.97 -21.04
N LEU A 311 -9.72 -18.70 -20.33
CA LEU A 311 -9.53 -20.12 -20.00
C LEU A 311 -9.38 -20.97 -21.26
N ASP A 312 -10.26 -20.81 -22.26
CA ASP A 312 -10.20 -21.56 -23.51
C ASP A 312 -8.89 -21.34 -24.27
N ARG A 313 -8.37 -20.10 -24.26
CA ARG A 313 -7.17 -19.72 -25.01
C ARG A 313 -5.86 -20.13 -24.33
N PHE A 314 -5.79 -20.01 -23.00
CA PHE A 314 -4.55 -20.24 -22.24
C PHE A 314 -4.54 -21.54 -21.45
N GLY A 315 -5.65 -22.28 -21.41
CA GLY A 315 -5.78 -23.56 -20.70
C GLY A 315 -5.72 -23.43 -19.17
N ARG A 316 -5.83 -22.21 -18.64
CA ARG A 316 -5.84 -21.92 -17.20
C ARG A 316 -6.73 -20.71 -16.90
N ASN A 317 -7.29 -20.68 -15.71
CA ASN A 317 -8.06 -19.53 -15.24
C ASN A 317 -7.14 -18.32 -15.00
N ILE A 318 -7.69 -17.12 -15.14
CA ILE A 318 -7.02 -15.93 -14.63
C ILE A 318 -6.96 -16.01 -13.10
N ARG A 319 -5.83 -15.63 -12.52
CA ARG A 319 -5.70 -15.57 -11.06
C ARG A 319 -6.63 -14.49 -10.50
N ARG A 320 -7.39 -14.84 -9.47
CA ARG A 320 -8.38 -13.96 -8.82
C ARG A 320 -7.77 -12.71 -8.23
N MET A 321 -6.62 -12.84 -7.58
CA MET A 321 -5.94 -11.76 -6.87
C MET A 321 -4.59 -11.46 -7.52
N ASN A 322 -4.39 -10.19 -7.90
CA ASN A 322 -3.16 -9.70 -8.54
C ASN A 322 -2.63 -10.65 -9.64
N PRO A 323 -3.42 -10.86 -10.72
CA PRO A 323 -2.98 -11.67 -11.85
C PRO A 323 -1.65 -11.20 -12.43
N TYR A 324 -0.95 -12.10 -13.12
CA TYR A 324 0.28 -11.75 -13.81
C TYR A 324 0.03 -10.60 -14.77
N HIS A 325 0.99 -9.67 -14.86
CA HIS A 325 0.87 -8.50 -15.74
C HIS A 325 0.56 -8.90 -17.20
N TYR A 326 1.18 -9.97 -17.69
CA TYR A 326 0.89 -10.49 -19.03
C TYR A 326 -0.57 -10.96 -19.17
N ASP A 327 -1.10 -11.67 -18.17
CA ASP A 327 -2.48 -12.17 -18.18
C ASP A 327 -3.48 -11.03 -18.14
N LEU A 328 -3.21 -10.01 -17.31
CA LEU A 328 -4.01 -8.79 -17.24
C LEU A 328 -4.05 -8.07 -18.58
N VAL A 329 -2.90 -7.90 -19.24
CA VAL A 329 -2.83 -7.27 -20.56
C VAL A 329 -3.61 -8.09 -21.59
N GLU A 330 -3.49 -9.41 -21.61
CA GLU A 330 -4.19 -10.25 -22.59
C GLU A 330 -5.71 -10.32 -22.34
N ILE A 331 -6.17 -10.37 -21.09
CA ILE A 331 -7.62 -10.41 -20.81
C ILE A 331 -8.28 -9.06 -21.13
N LEU A 332 -7.62 -7.94 -20.80
CA LEU A 332 -8.08 -6.61 -21.22
C LEU A 332 -8.04 -6.46 -22.74
N LYS A 333 -7.15 -7.21 -23.41
CA LYS A 333 -7.17 -7.28 -24.87
C LYS A 333 -8.42 -7.95 -25.42
N MET A 334 -8.86 -9.03 -24.79
CA MET A 334 -10.07 -9.76 -25.17
C MET A 334 -11.35 -8.99 -24.85
N ALA A 335 -11.37 -8.22 -23.76
CA ALA A 335 -12.52 -7.41 -23.34
C ALA A 335 -12.88 -6.26 -24.33
N GLY A 336 -11.98 -5.91 -25.25
CA GLY A 336 -12.18 -4.90 -26.28
C GLY A 336 -11.70 -3.48 -25.91
N ASP A 337 -11.66 -2.59 -26.90
CA ASP A 337 -11.03 -1.26 -26.79
C ASP A 337 -11.77 -0.29 -25.86
N SER A 338 -13.07 -0.49 -25.61
CA SER A 338 -13.83 0.34 -24.66
C SER A 338 -13.35 0.11 -23.24
N VAL A 339 -13.17 -1.15 -22.84
CA VAL A 339 -12.66 -1.52 -21.52
C VAL A 339 -11.21 -1.08 -21.35
N ARG A 340 -10.37 -1.24 -22.39
CA ARG A 340 -8.97 -0.75 -22.33
C ARG A 340 -8.86 0.75 -22.08
N ARG A 341 -9.72 1.57 -22.69
CA ARG A 341 -9.72 3.02 -22.51
C ARG A 341 -10.21 3.47 -21.13
N GLU A 342 -10.96 2.62 -20.43
CA GLU A 342 -11.36 2.90 -19.04
C GLU A 342 -10.27 2.57 -18.03
N VAL A 343 -9.29 1.75 -18.44
CA VAL A 343 -8.18 1.26 -17.60
C VAL A 343 -6.85 1.96 -17.91
N SER A 344 -6.70 2.56 -19.10
CA SER A 344 -5.55 3.38 -19.51
C SER A 344 -5.71 4.81 -19.04
#